data_AF-A0AAD5SHW0-F1
#
_entry.id   AF-A0AAD5SHW0-F1
#
_cell.length_a   1.000
_cell.length_b   1.000
_cell.length_c   1.000
_cell.angle_alpha   90.00
_cell.angle_beta   90.00
_cell.angle_gamma   90.00
#
_symmetry.space_group_name_H-M   'P 1'
#
loop_
_entity.id
_entity.type
_entity.pdbx_description
1 polymer ?
#
loop_
_entity_poly.entity_id
_entity_poly.type
_entity_poly.pdbx_seq_one_letter_code
_entity_poly.pdbx_strand_id
1 'polypeptide(L)'
;MRIAKIILLPFLTLPSLPSTTAEIFSTSFKNPSSNAAISPSTNPFQSVRWFPDPIYQSQVQSSLSLLSASQSPLLPAAKVAQTAATPLWVASEEAAQKNLTEHLRAARKWGRNGGGGGVENGPVLVQLIVYNLPDRDCSAAASEGDLKISDGGEERYRKFIEGIAETLWRYPDLRVVVTLEPDAIPNMVTNAGDPNSKCGKAKPVQLNLIAYAIKTLTLPNLRVYLDFGHSGWLGWSGNQDSALNLLESLATLLPTSPIPPAFYN
;
A
#
# COMPACT_ATOMS: atom_id res chain seq x y z
N MET A 1 32.29 24.33 -30.23
CA MET A 1 32.45 25.01 -28.93
C MET A 1 31.74 26.36 -29.02
N ARG A 2 30.46 26.42 -28.65
CA ARG A 2 29.62 27.64 -28.73
C ARG A 2 29.38 28.13 -27.32
N ILE A 3 29.89 29.32 -27.00
CA ILE A 3 29.72 30.00 -25.72
C ILE A 3 28.40 30.78 -25.78
N ALA A 4 27.44 30.42 -24.91
CA ALA A 4 26.22 31.19 -24.73
C ALA A 4 26.49 32.35 -23.76
N LYS A 5 26.23 33.59 -24.22
CA LYS A 5 26.24 34.81 -23.40
C LYS A 5 25.02 34.80 -22.48
N ILE A 6 25.26 34.88 -21.17
CA ILE A 6 24.24 35.17 -20.16
C ILE A 6 24.08 36.69 -20.09
N ILE A 7 22.85 37.18 -20.33
CA ILE A 7 22.46 38.57 -20.12
C ILE A 7 21.80 38.64 -18.73
N LEU A 8 22.42 39.35 -17.78
CA LEU A 8 21.78 39.72 -16.51
C LEU A 8 20.85 40.92 -16.74
N LEU A 9 19.59 40.79 -16.34
CA LEU A 9 18.64 41.91 -16.22
C LEU A 9 18.60 42.38 -14.75
N PRO A 10 18.39 43.70 -14.50
CA PRO A 10 18.45 44.27 -13.15
C PRO A 10 17.19 43.94 -12.34
N PHE A 11 17.39 43.79 -11.03
CA PHE A 11 16.33 43.59 -10.04
C PHE A 11 15.38 44.80 -9.99
N LEU A 12 14.12 44.59 -10.33
CA LEU A 12 13.03 45.52 -10.04
C LEU A 12 12.44 45.16 -8.67
N THR A 13 12.52 46.11 -7.72
CA THR A 13 11.89 46.02 -6.41
C THR A 13 10.38 46.21 -6.54
N LEU A 14 9.59 45.20 -6.17
CA LEU A 14 8.14 45.28 -6.06
C LEU A 14 7.73 45.92 -4.71
N PRO A 15 6.62 46.70 -4.67
CA PRO A 15 6.13 47.32 -3.44
C PRO A 15 5.51 46.29 -2.49
N SER A 16 5.71 46.50 -1.19
CA SER A 16 5.16 45.68 -0.10
C SER A 16 3.64 45.84 0.02
N LEU A 17 2.90 44.73 -0.08
CA LEU A 17 1.48 44.65 0.23
C LEU A 17 1.26 44.52 1.75
N PRO A 18 0.13 45.03 2.29
CA PRO A 18 -0.11 45.09 3.73
C PRO A 18 -0.33 43.70 4.35
N SER A 19 0.21 43.52 5.56
CA SER A 19 -0.06 42.35 6.42
C SER A 19 -1.53 42.31 6.80
N THR A 20 -2.30 41.46 6.12
CA THR A 20 -3.55 40.95 6.67
C THR A 20 -3.20 39.78 7.57
N THR A 21 -3.43 39.95 8.87
CA THR A 21 -3.31 38.93 9.89
C THR A 21 -4.22 37.75 9.53
N ALA A 22 -3.64 36.68 8.99
CA ALA A 22 -4.33 35.39 8.95
C ALA A 22 -4.37 34.88 10.39
N GLU A 23 -5.54 34.93 11.01
CA GLU A 23 -5.80 34.17 12.23
C GLU A 23 -5.48 32.71 11.94
N ILE A 24 -4.39 32.25 12.54
CA ILE A 24 -3.91 30.89 12.45
C ILE A 24 -4.94 30.02 13.18
N PHE A 25 -5.75 29.28 12.43
CA PHE A 25 -6.36 28.06 12.94
C PHE A 25 -5.23 27.11 13.34
N SER A 26 -4.87 27.14 14.62
CA SER A 26 -4.02 26.13 15.24
C SER A 26 -4.84 24.85 15.38
N THR A 27 -4.95 24.09 14.28
CA THR A 27 -5.26 22.67 14.40
C THR A 27 -3.98 21.99 14.86
N SER A 28 -3.96 21.59 16.13
CA SER A 28 -2.87 20.80 16.71
C SER A 28 -2.78 19.46 15.99
N PHE A 29 -1.97 19.37 14.94
CA PHE A 29 -1.61 18.12 14.29
C PHE A 29 -0.94 17.20 15.30
N LYS A 30 -1.57 16.05 15.61
CA LYS A 30 -0.89 14.98 16.32
C LYS A 30 0.12 14.36 15.35
N ASN A 31 1.34 14.87 15.39
CA ASN A 31 2.46 14.19 14.75
C ASN A 31 2.46 12.72 15.17
N PRO A 32 2.78 11.79 14.25
CA PRO A 32 2.94 10.38 14.63
C PRO A 32 3.84 10.29 15.85
N SER A 33 3.51 9.37 16.76
CA SER A 33 4.43 8.99 17.83
C SER A 33 5.80 8.74 17.19
N SER A 34 6.86 9.33 17.73
CA SER A 34 8.21 9.32 17.13
C SER A 34 8.68 7.93 16.73
N ASN A 35 8.14 6.88 17.35
CA ASN A 35 8.49 5.49 17.10
C ASN A 35 7.76 4.85 15.90
N ALA A 36 6.61 5.39 15.46
CA ALA A 36 5.81 4.85 14.36
C ALA A 36 6.22 5.41 12.99
N ALA A 37 6.76 6.64 12.95
CA ALA A 37 7.31 7.22 11.74
C ALA A 37 8.48 6.37 11.21
N ILE A 38 8.58 6.27 9.89
CA ILE A 38 9.60 5.49 9.21
C ILE A 38 10.43 6.49 8.41
N SER A 39 11.76 6.50 8.57
CA SER A 39 12.67 7.22 7.68
C SER A 39 12.87 6.44 6.38
N PRO A 40 13.15 7.07 5.21
CA PRO A 40 13.35 6.37 3.95
C PRO A 40 14.38 5.23 4.01
N SER A 41 15.41 5.35 4.86
CA SER A 41 16.48 4.35 5.02
C SER A 41 16.20 3.28 6.08
N THR A 42 15.08 3.36 6.80
CA THR A 42 14.74 2.42 7.88
C THR A 42 13.99 1.21 7.36
N ASN A 43 14.43 0.02 7.73
CA ASN A 43 13.67 -1.20 7.50
C ASN A 43 12.37 -1.15 8.33
N PRO A 44 11.17 -1.13 7.72
CA PRO A 44 9.91 -0.97 8.44
C PRO A 44 9.62 -2.16 9.37
N PHE A 45 10.23 -3.32 9.14
CA PHE A 45 10.03 -4.54 9.92
C PHE A 45 10.92 -4.65 11.16
N GLN A 46 11.87 -3.74 11.34
CA GLN A 46 12.77 -3.78 12.50
C GLN A 46 12.14 -3.15 13.75
N SER A 47 12.41 -3.79 14.90
CA SER A 47 12.00 -3.34 16.24
C SER A 47 10.49 -3.10 16.39
N VAL A 48 9.68 -3.89 15.69
CA VAL A 48 8.21 -3.81 15.74
C VAL A 48 7.63 -4.92 16.61
N ARG A 49 6.34 -4.79 16.88
CA ARG A 49 5.48 -5.88 17.37
C ARG A 49 4.53 -6.29 16.25
N TRP A 50 4.61 -7.55 15.84
CA TRP A 50 3.86 -8.05 14.69
C TRP A 50 2.41 -8.32 15.07
N PHE A 51 1.46 -7.57 14.49
CA PHE A 51 0.05 -7.73 14.79
C PHE A 51 -0.51 -9.01 14.13
N PRO A 52 -1.07 -9.96 14.89
CA PRO A 52 -1.79 -11.10 14.32
C PRO A 52 -3.20 -10.68 13.88
N ASP A 53 -3.57 -10.99 12.64
CA ASP A 53 -4.87 -10.62 12.07
C ASP A 53 -6.02 -11.39 12.73
N PRO A 54 -7.02 -10.70 13.35
CA PRO A 54 -8.17 -11.36 13.97
C PRO A 54 -9.05 -12.13 12.97
N ILE A 55 -9.10 -11.71 11.70
CA ILE A 55 -9.90 -12.40 10.68
C ILE A 55 -9.28 -13.76 10.39
N TYR A 56 -7.98 -13.81 10.12
CA TYR A 56 -7.23 -15.05 9.94
C TYR A 56 -7.31 -15.96 11.19
N GLN A 57 -7.16 -15.39 12.39
CA GLN A 57 -7.33 -16.12 13.66
C GLN A 57 -8.66 -16.85 13.75
N SER A 58 -9.75 -16.16 13.38
CA SER A 58 -11.10 -16.73 13.36
C SER A 58 -11.26 -17.82 12.30
N GLN A 59 -10.63 -17.67 11.14
CA GLN A 59 -10.66 -18.70 10.08
C GLN A 59 -9.99 -20.00 10.55
N VAL A 60 -8.80 -19.89 11.17
CA VAL A 60 -8.04 -21.03 11.70
C VAL A 60 -8.75 -21.71 12.87
N GLN A 61 -9.57 -20.98 13.64
CA GLN A 61 -10.29 -21.54 14.80
C GLN A 61 -11.16 -22.75 14.43
N SER A 62 -11.78 -22.73 13.25
CA SER A 62 -12.58 -23.86 12.75
C SER A 62 -11.74 -25.13 12.58
N SER A 63 -10.55 -25.01 12.00
CA SER A 63 -9.60 -26.10 11.84
C SER A 63 -9.07 -26.61 13.18
N LEU A 64 -8.83 -25.72 14.14
CA LEU A 64 -8.39 -26.10 15.49
C LEU A 64 -9.41 -26.98 16.21
N SER A 65 -10.70 -26.65 16.12
CA SER A 65 -11.76 -27.44 16.72
C SER A 65 -11.77 -28.87 16.17
N LEU A 66 -11.59 -29.04 14.85
CA LEU A 66 -11.53 -30.35 14.19
C LEU A 66 -10.27 -31.14 14.60
N LEU A 67 -9.11 -30.48 14.62
CA LEU A 67 -7.84 -31.09 15.02
C LEU A 67 -7.85 -31.51 16.50
N SER A 68 -8.49 -30.72 17.36
CA SER A 68 -8.65 -31.06 18.77
C SER A 68 -9.58 -32.26 18.97
N ALA A 69 -10.73 -32.29 18.28
CA ALA A 69 -11.69 -33.38 18.40
C ALA A 69 -11.11 -34.73 17.94
N SER A 70 -10.25 -34.69 16.91
CA SER A 70 -9.57 -35.87 16.38
C SER A 70 -8.28 -36.25 17.12
N GLN A 71 -7.89 -35.51 18.17
CA GLN A 71 -6.60 -35.67 18.86
C GLN A 71 -5.41 -35.67 17.90
N SER A 72 -5.48 -34.83 16.86
CA SER A 72 -4.49 -34.81 15.79
C SER A 72 -3.12 -34.35 16.29
N PRO A 73 -2.01 -35.01 15.88
CA PRO A 73 -0.66 -34.55 16.20
C PRO A 73 -0.31 -33.21 15.54
N LEU A 74 -1.14 -32.70 14.62
CA LEU A 74 -0.97 -31.40 13.97
C LEU A 74 -1.53 -30.23 14.80
N LEU A 75 -2.26 -30.50 15.89
CA LEU A 75 -2.86 -29.45 16.71
C LEU A 75 -1.85 -28.39 17.19
N PRO A 76 -0.62 -28.73 17.65
CA PRO A 76 0.36 -27.72 18.03
C PRO A 76 0.77 -26.81 16.86
N ALA A 77 0.97 -27.37 15.66
CA ALA A 77 1.33 -26.59 14.48
C ALA A 77 0.21 -25.63 14.06
N ALA A 78 -1.05 -26.07 14.11
CA ALA A 78 -2.20 -25.22 13.83
C ALA A 78 -2.36 -24.08 14.86
N LYS A 79 -2.03 -24.32 16.14
CA LYS A 79 -2.02 -23.26 17.17
C LYS A 79 -0.97 -22.20 16.87
N VAL A 80 0.22 -22.61 16.41
CA VAL A 80 1.26 -21.67 15.95
C VAL A 80 0.75 -20.85 14.76
N ALA A 81 0.15 -21.50 13.76
CA ALA A 81 -0.41 -20.82 12.60
C ALA A 81 -1.45 -19.77 12.99
N GLN A 82 -2.36 -20.07 13.93
CA GLN A 82 -3.35 -19.10 14.42
C GLN A 82 -2.71 -17.82 14.98
N THR A 83 -1.53 -17.90 15.56
CA THR A 83 -0.84 -16.73 16.14
C THR A 83 0.08 -15.99 15.17
N ALA A 84 0.20 -16.46 13.93
CA ALA A 84 1.07 -15.85 12.93
C ALA A 84 0.53 -14.49 12.48
N ALA A 85 1.44 -13.54 12.26
CA ALA A 85 1.10 -12.24 11.68
C ALA A 85 0.96 -12.35 10.17
N THR A 86 -0.27 -12.45 9.69
CA THR A 86 -0.63 -12.46 8.27
C THR A 86 -1.17 -11.09 7.84
N PRO A 87 -0.97 -10.69 6.57
CA PRO A 87 -1.56 -9.45 6.06
C PRO A 87 -3.08 -9.55 5.93
N LEU A 88 -3.77 -8.43 6.16
CA LEU A 88 -5.16 -8.27 5.77
C LEU A 88 -5.26 -8.00 4.26
N TRP A 89 -6.07 -8.78 3.56
CA TRP A 89 -6.42 -8.51 2.16
C TRP A 89 -7.50 -7.43 2.09
N VAL A 90 -7.14 -6.28 1.51
CA VAL A 90 -8.04 -5.19 1.17
C VAL A 90 -8.31 -5.29 -0.33
N ALA A 91 -9.25 -6.18 -0.68
CA ALA A 91 -9.47 -6.61 -2.06
C ALA A 91 -10.85 -6.25 -2.64
N SER A 92 -11.58 -5.37 -1.97
CA SER A 92 -12.88 -4.82 -2.41
C SER A 92 -13.14 -3.47 -1.73
N GLU A 93 -14.08 -2.69 -2.28
CA GLU A 93 -14.54 -1.43 -1.67
C GLU A 93 -15.07 -1.65 -0.25
N GLU A 94 -15.81 -2.73 0.00
CA GLU A 94 -16.29 -3.11 1.34
C GLU A 94 -15.13 -3.39 2.30
N ALA A 95 -14.13 -4.15 1.86
CA ALA A 95 -12.96 -4.47 2.69
C ALA A 95 -12.19 -3.21 3.08
N ALA A 96 -12.08 -2.23 2.17
CA ALA A 96 -11.44 -0.95 2.45
C ALA A 96 -12.21 -0.10 3.47
N GLN A 97 -13.54 -0.11 3.43
CA GLN A 97 -14.36 0.70 4.33
C GLN A 97 -14.50 0.07 5.72
N LYS A 98 -14.84 -1.22 5.76
CA LYS A 98 -15.21 -1.92 6.99
C LYS A 98 -14.06 -2.70 7.60
N ASN A 99 -13.54 -3.70 6.87
CA ASN A 99 -12.57 -4.65 7.40
C ASN A 99 -11.27 -3.95 7.81
N LEU A 100 -10.77 -3.03 6.96
CA LEU A 100 -9.58 -2.23 7.28
C LEU A 100 -9.77 -1.41 8.56
N THR A 101 -10.90 -0.71 8.69
CA THR A 101 -11.19 0.12 9.86
C THR A 101 -11.22 -0.73 11.15
N GLU A 102 -11.90 -1.87 11.12
CA GLU A 102 -11.98 -2.79 12.26
C GLU A 102 -10.61 -3.40 12.60
N HIS A 103 -9.84 -3.78 11.59
CA HIS A 103 -8.50 -4.34 11.75
C HIS A 103 -7.52 -3.35 12.40
N LEU A 104 -7.52 -2.07 11.97
CA LEU A 104 -6.69 -1.03 12.57
C LEU A 104 -7.12 -0.69 14.01
N ARG A 105 -8.43 -0.69 14.30
CA ARG A 105 -8.94 -0.56 15.69
C ARG A 105 -8.44 -1.71 16.56
N ALA A 106 -8.50 -2.93 16.06
CA ALA A 106 -8.01 -4.12 16.76
C ALA A 106 -6.50 -4.04 16.99
N ALA A 107 -5.71 -3.66 15.99
CA ALA A 107 -4.26 -3.48 16.09
C ALA A 107 -3.88 -2.46 17.17
N ARG A 108 -4.52 -1.29 17.15
CA ARG A 108 -4.29 -0.25 18.17
C ARG A 108 -4.68 -0.73 19.57
N LYS A 109 -5.84 -1.39 19.72
CA LYS A 109 -6.29 -1.92 21.01
C LYS A 109 -5.33 -2.99 21.54
N TRP A 110 -4.95 -3.94 20.69
CA TRP A 110 -3.97 -4.98 21.00
C TRP A 110 -2.62 -4.38 21.41
N GLY A 111 -2.18 -3.35 20.68
CA GLY A 111 -0.98 -2.58 21.00
C GLY A 111 -0.99 -1.97 22.39
N ARG A 112 -2.09 -1.31 22.77
CA ARG A 112 -2.30 -0.66 24.07
C ARG A 112 -2.41 -1.66 25.23
N ASN A 113 -2.88 -2.86 24.96
CA ASN A 113 -3.03 -3.93 25.94
C ASN A 113 -1.74 -4.74 26.15
N GLY A 114 -0.58 -4.24 25.67
CA GLY A 114 0.70 -4.93 25.83
C GLY A 114 0.91 -6.13 24.89
N GLY A 115 0.19 -6.18 23.76
CA GLY A 115 0.33 -7.27 22.78
C GLY A 115 1.80 -7.54 22.41
N GLY A 116 2.20 -8.82 22.41
CA GLY A 116 3.60 -9.28 22.25
C GLY A 116 4.07 -9.41 20.80
N GLY A 117 4.84 -10.45 20.47
CA GLY A 117 5.18 -10.79 19.08
C GLY A 117 6.30 -9.95 18.46
N GLY A 118 7.22 -9.42 19.26
CA GLY A 118 8.35 -8.64 18.76
C GLY A 118 9.10 -7.91 19.88
N VAL A 119 9.69 -6.76 19.57
CA VAL A 119 10.44 -5.95 20.55
C VAL A 119 9.48 -5.21 21.48
N GLU A 120 9.71 -5.32 22.79
CA GLU A 120 8.94 -4.60 23.80
C GLU A 120 8.96 -3.09 23.54
N ASN A 121 7.80 -2.43 23.68
CA ASN A 121 7.60 -1.01 23.37
C ASN A 121 7.82 -0.58 21.90
N GLY A 122 8.06 -1.54 20.99
CA GLY A 122 8.07 -1.27 19.55
C GLY A 122 6.70 -0.83 19.02
N PRO A 123 6.63 -0.09 17.90
CA PRO A 123 5.36 0.21 17.24
C PRO A 123 4.69 -1.10 16.79
N VAL A 124 3.36 -1.11 16.81
CA VAL A 124 2.59 -2.23 16.25
C VAL A 124 2.67 -2.16 14.73
N LEU A 125 3.16 -3.23 14.11
CA LEU A 125 3.19 -3.38 12.66
C LEU A 125 1.91 -4.04 12.16
N VAL A 126 1.20 -3.34 11.28
CA VAL A 126 0.07 -3.83 10.49
C VAL A 126 0.54 -4.09 9.07
N GLN A 127 0.17 -5.25 8.54
CA GLN A 127 0.48 -5.67 7.18
C GLN A 127 -0.81 -5.71 6.35
N LEU A 128 -0.79 -5.10 5.18
CA LEU A 128 -1.93 -5.04 4.27
C LEU A 128 -1.52 -5.53 2.88
N ILE A 129 -2.43 -6.19 2.19
CA ILE A 129 -2.38 -6.41 0.75
C ILE A 129 -3.48 -5.55 0.14
N VAL A 130 -3.12 -4.55 -0.66
CA VAL A 130 -4.06 -3.73 -1.41
C VAL A 130 -4.18 -4.32 -2.81
N TYR A 131 -5.39 -4.76 -3.18
CA TYR A 131 -5.58 -5.61 -4.34
C TYR A 131 -6.94 -5.44 -5.02
N ASN A 132 -7.12 -4.40 -5.81
CA ASN A 132 -8.43 -4.14 -6.43
C ASN A 132 -8.36 -3.43 -7.80
N LEU A 133 -7.25 -3.54 -8.54
CA LEU A 133 -7.16 -2.93 -9.88
C LEU A 133 -8.35 -3.32 -10.78
N PRO A 134 -8.81 -2.42 -11.68
CA PRO A 134 -9.82 -2.76 -12.66
C PRO A 134 -9.26 -3.74 -13.70
N ASP A 135 -10.10 -4.65 -14.16
CA ASP A 135 -9.73 -5.79 -15.02
C ASP A 135 -8.57 -6.60 -14.42
N ARG A 136 -8.59 -6.78 -13.09
CA ARG A 136 -7.64 -7.56 -12.31
C ARG A 136 -7.46 -8.96 -12.90
N ASP A 137 -6.29 -9.54 -12.66
CA ASP A 137 -5.99 -10.91 -13.10
C ASP A 137 -6.31 -11.13 -14.57
N CYS A 138 -5.81 -10.22 -15.41
CA CYS A 138 -6.13 -10.17 -16.82
C CYS A 138 -5.76 -11.45 -17.59
N SER A 139 -4.90 -12.32 -17.02
CA SER A 139 -4.52 -13.62 -17.58
C SER A 139 -5.13 -14.82 -16.86
N ALA A 140 -5.85 -14.64 -15.75
CA ALA A 140 -6.35 -15.75 -14.93
C ALA A 140 -7.84 -16.02 -15.20
N ALA A 141 -8.26 -17.26 -14.91
CA ALA A 141 -9.66 -17.69 -14.98
C ALA A 141 -10.44 -17.41 -13.68
N ALA A 142 -9.77 -16.92 -12.63
CA ALA A 142 -10.35 -16.61 -11.33
C ALA A 142 -9.76 -15.30 -10.79
N SER A 143 -10.44 -14.68 -9.82
CA SER A 143 -10.00 -13.43 -9.16
C SER A 143 -10.02 -12.16 -10.04
N GLU A 144 -10.86 -12.14 -11.09
CA GLU A 144 -10.97 -11.01 -12.06
C GLU A 144 -11.35 -9.63 -11.49
N GLY A 145 -11.61 -9.52 -10.19
CA GLY A 145 -12.01 -8.29 -9.50
C GLY A 145 -13.39 -7.76 -9.92
N ASP A 146 -13.99 -6.97 -9.04
CA ASP A 146 -15.32 -6.38 -9.28
C ASP A 146 -15.23 -5.08 -10.10
N LEU A 147 -14.04 -4.49 -10.23
CA LEU A 147 -13.83 -3.27 -11.00
C LEU A 147 -13.52 -3.62 -12.46
N LYS A 148 -14.22 -2.98 -13.40
CA LYS A 148 -13.98 -3.12 -14.84
C LYS A 148 -13.61 -1.78 -15.46
N ILE A 149 -12.62 -1.76 -16.35
CA ILE A 149 -12.20 -0.52 -17.02
C ILE A 149 -13.37 0.05 -17.83
N SER A 150 -14.14 -0.83 -18.49
CA SER A 150 -15.32 -0.48 -19.27
C SER A 150 -16.50 0.10 -18.46
N ASP A 151 -16.44 0.02 -17.14
CA ASP A 151 -17.53 0.42 -16.23
C ASP A 151 -17.02 1.36 -15.12
N GLY A 152 -16.23 2.37 -15.52
CA GLY A 152 -15.74 3.41 -14.60
C GLY A 152 -14.78 2.90 -13.51
N GLY A 153 -14.17 1.71 -13.68
CA GLY A 153 -13.31 1.08 -12.70
C GLY A 153 -12.08 1.91 -12.30
N GLU A 154 -11.60 2.79 -13.18
CA GLU A 154 -10.50 3.71 -12.86
C GLU A 154 -10.85 4.70 -11.74
N GLU A 155 -12.00 5.35 -11.84
CA GLU A 155 -12.45 6.33 -10.84
C GLU A 155 -12.75 5.62 -9.51
N ARG A 156 -13.41 4.46 -9.59
CA ARG A 156 -13.70 3.64 -8.41
C ARG A 156 -12.43 3.17 -7.71
N TYR A 157 -11.41 2.76 -8.46
CA TYR A 157 -10.11 2.40 -7.89
C TYR A 157 -9.43 3.59 -7.20
N ARG A 158 -9.49 4.79 -7.79
CA ARG A 158 -8.94 6.00 -7.14
C ARG A 158 -9.62 6.27 -5.80
N LYS A 159 -10.96 6.26 -5.75
CA LYS A 159 -11.74 6.41 -4.51
C LYS A 159 -11.42 5.32 -3.48
N PHE A 160 -11.24 4.09 -3.94
CA PHE A 160 -10.81 2.97 -3.11
C PHE A 160 -9.45 3.24 -2.45
N ILE A 161 -8.45 3.68 -3.20
CA ILE A 161 -7.13 4.06 -2.68
C ILE A 161 -7.21 5.27 -1.73
N GLU A 162 -7.98 6.30 -2.08
CA GLU A 162 -8.20 7.48 -1.24
C GLU A 162 -8.81 7.09 0.11
N GLY A 163 -9.86 6.26 0.11
CA GLY A 163 -10.51 5.77 1.33
C GLY A 163 -9.56 4.95 2.23
N ILE A 164 -8.65 4.17 1.63
CA ILE A 164 -7.58 3.47 2.37
C ILE A 164 -6.64 4.50 3.02
N ALA A 165 -6.14 5.47 2.25
CA ALA A 165 -5.22 6.49 2.76
C ALA A 165 -5.84 7.32 3.89
N GLU A 166 -7.09 7.77 3.73
CA GLU A 166 -7.85 8.47 4.77
C GLU A 166 -8.00 7.63 6.04
N THR A 167 -8.26 6.34 5.87
CA THR A 167 -8.40 5.42 6.99
C THR A 167 -7.08 5.27 7.74
N LEU A 168 -5.96 5.10 7.03
CA LEU A 168 -4.64 4.93 7.61
C LEU A 168 -4.12 6.21 8.29
N TRP A 169 -4.48 7.39 7.77
CA TRP A 169 -4.13 8.68 8.37
C TRP A 169 -4.65 8.82 9.81
N ARG A 170 -5.78 8.18 10.14
CA ARG A 170 -6.35 8.17 11.50
C ARG A 170 -5.58 7.27 12.48
N TYR A 171 -4.56 6.55 12.01
CA TYR A 171 -3.72 5.63 12.79
C TYR A 171 -2.22 5.93 12.73
N PRO A 172 -1.80 7.17 13.08
CA PRO A 172 -0.40 7.57 12.98
C PRO A 172 0.51 6.90 14.02
N ASP A 173 -0.05 6.20 15.01
CA ASP A 173 0.64 5.42 16.04
C ASP A 173 0.95 3.98 15.63
N LEU A 174 0.34 3.49 14.54
CA LEU A 174 0.64 2.17 13.97
C LEU A 174 1.73 2.31 12.91
N ARG A 175 2.56 1.29 12.75
CA ARG A 175 3.43 1.14 11.58
C ARG A 175 2.70 0.31 10.53
N VAL A 176 2.72 0.73 9.27
CA VAL A 176 1.96 0.06 8.21
C VAL A 176 2.89 -0.33 7.07
N VAL A 177 2.75 -1.57 6.61
CA VAL A 177 3.33 -2.03 5.36
C VAL A 177 2.22 -2.48 4.43
N VAL A 178 2.26 -2.02 3.18
CA VAL A 178 1.34 -2.37 2.11
C VAL A 178 2.10 -3.16 1.05
N THR A 179 1.69 -4.37 0.75
CA THR A 179 1.97 -5.02 -0.53
C THR A 179 0.93 -4.55 -1.54
N LEU A 180 1.37 -3.99 -2.66
CA LEU A 180 0.50 -3.34 -3.63
C LEU A 180 0.33 -4.20 -4.88
N GLU A 181 -0.93 -4.47 -5.21
CA GLU A 181 -1.42 -5.08 -6.44
C GLU A 181 -0.62 -6.32 -6.89
N PRO A 182 -0.69 -7.43 -6.12
CA PRO A 182 -0.20 -8.73 -6.55
C PRO A 182 -0.55 -9.07 -8.00
N ASP A 183 0.34 -9.78 -8.68
CA ASP A 183 0.18 -10.28 -10.05
C ASP A 183 0.06 -9.20 -11.15
N ALA A 184 -0.09 -7.91 -10.82
CA ALA A 184 -0.25 -6.87 -11.83
C ALA A 184 1.03 -6.70 -12.68
N ILE A 185 2.18 -6.44 -12.06
CA ILE A 185 3.45 -6.25 -12.76
C ILE A 185 3.85 -7.50 -13.56
N PRO A 186 3.84 -8.72 -13.01
CA PRO A 186 4.16 -9.92 -13.78
C PRO A 186 3.28 -10.10 -15.02
N ASN A 187 1.97 -9.83 -14.92
CA ASN A 187 1.05 -9.86 -16.05
C ASN A 187 1.39 -8.82 -17.13
N MET A 188 1.72 -7.58 -16.73
CA MET A 188 2.12 -6.53 -17.68
C MET A 188 3.42 -6.86 -18.42
N VAL A 189 4.28 -7.68 -17.81
CA VAL A 189 5.55 -8.13 -18.39
C VAL A 189 5.34 -9.30 -19.34
N THR A 190 4.65 -10.37 -18.91
CA THR A 190 4.63 -11.63 -19.69
C THR A 190 3.35 -11.84 -20.50
N ASN A 191 2.23 -11.25 -20.09
CA ASN A 191 0.90 -11.58 -20.61
C ASN A 191 0.27 -10.44 -21.42
N ALA A 192 0.93 -9.28 -21.50
CA ALA A 192 0.45 -8.08 -22.20
C ALA A 192 1.15 -7.81 -23.54
N GLY A 193 1.76 -8.84 -24.17
CA GLY A 193 2.51 -8.70 -25.43
C GLY A 193 1.64 -8.35 -26.64
N ASP A 194 0.39 -8.84 -26.68
CA ASP A 194 -0.62 -8.41 -27.66
C ASP A 194 -1.43 -7.24 -27.08
N PRO A 195 -1.37 -6.03 -27.68
CA PRO A 195 -2.14 -4.87 -27.24
C PRO A 195 -3.66 -5.07 -27.25
N ASN A 196 -4.18 -6.00 -28.04
CA ASN A 196 -5.62 -6.27 -28.14
C ASN A 196 -6.13 -7.29 -27.12
N SER A 197 -5.21 -8.02 -26.47
CA SER A 197 -5.53 -8.94 -25.38
C SER A 197 -6.09 -8.20 -24.16
N LYS A 198 -6.74 -8.93 -23.24
CA LYS A 198 -7.24 -8.37 -21.98
C LYS A 198 -6.12 -7.67 -21.19
N CYS A 199 -4.97 -8.32 -21.06
CA CYS A 199 -3.81 -7.72 -20.40
C CYS A 199 -3.18 -6.56 -21.18
N GLY A 200 -3.11 -6.64 -22.51
CA GLY A 200 -2.60 -5.56 -23.35
C GLY A 200 -3.41 -4.26 -23.20
N LYS A 201 -4.75 -4.38 -23.19
CA LYS A 201 -5.68 -3.26 -22.97
C LYS A 201 -5.61 -2.71 -21.55
N ALA A 202 -5.48 -3.58 -20.55
CA ALA A 202 -5.45 -3.17 -19.14
C ALA A 202 -4.12 -2.52 -18.73
N LYS A 203 -2.99 -2.96 -19.29
CA LYS A 203 -1.63 -2.50 -18.93
C LYS A 203 -1.47 -0.98 -18.80
N PRO A 204 -1.81 -0.13 -19.79
CA PRO A 204 -1.61 1.32 -19.65
C PRO A 204 -2.47 1.94 -18.54
N VAL A 205 -3.68 1.43 -18.33
CA VAL A 205 -4.58 1.90 -17.26
C VAL A 205 -4.05 1.47 -15.89
N GLN A 206 -3.77 0.17 -15.73
CA GLN A 206 -3.28 -0.38 -14.48
C GLN A 206 -1.94 0.23 -14.05
N LEU A 207 -1.02 0.47 -14.98
CA LEU A 207 0.27 1.13 -14.67
C LEU A 207 0.07 2.55 -14.10
N ASN A 208 -0.85 3.33 -14.69
CA ASN A 208 -1.20 4.66 -14.19
C ASN A 208 -1.88 4.61 -12.81
N LEU A 209 -2.74 3.62 -12.58
CA LEU A 209 -3.41 3.44 -11.30
C LEU A 209 -2.45 2.94 -10.20
N ILE A 210 -1.47 2.10 -10.53
CA ILE A 210 -0.38 1.73 -9.61
C ILE A 210 0.44 2.96 -9.23
N ALA A 211 0.83 3.79 -10.21
CA ALA A 211 1.54 5.04 -9.94
C ALA A 211 0.73 5.95 -9.00
N TYR A 212 -0.57 6.07 -9.24
CA TYR A 212 -1.48 6.82 -8.37
C TYR A 212 -1.57 6.20 -6.96
N ALA A 213 -1.68 4.89 -6.83
CA ALA A 213 -1.74 4.20 -5.54
C ALA A 213 -0.46 4.43 -4.70
N ILE A 214 0.72 4.29 -5.30
CA ILE A 214 2.01 4.57 -4.65
C ILE A 214 2.03 6.01 -4.13
N LYS A 215 1.60 6.95 -4.96
CA LYS A 215 1.57 8.37 -4.67
C LYS A 215 0.65 8.72 -3.50
N THR A 216 -0.56 8.16 -3.49
CA THR A 216 -1.58 8.43 -2.47
C THR A 216 -1.26 7.70 -1.15
N LEU A 217 -0.65 6.51 -1.21
CA LEU A 217 -0.24 5.73 -0.04
C LEU A 217 1.16 6.11 0.48
N THR A 218 1.52 7.40 0.43
CA THR A 218 2.78 7.90 0.99
C THR A 218 2.52 8.64 2.31
N LEU A 219 2.45 7.89 3.41
CA LEU A 219 2.27 8.43 4.77
C LEU A 219 3.55 8.26 5.60
N PRO A 220 3.83 9.10 6.62
CA PRO A 220 5.06 9.03 7.41
C PRO A 220 5.32 7.67 8.08
N ASN A 221 4.27 6.96 8.46
CA ASN A 221 4.29 5.67 9.13
C ASN A 221 3.97 4.48 8.20
N LEU A 222 3.97 4.70 6.88
CA LEU A 222 3.60 3.69 5.88
C LEU A 222 4.74 3.41 4.89
N ARG A 223 4.90 2.14 4.48
CA ARG A 223 5.74 1.75 3.35
C ARG A 223 4.97 0.88 2.36
N VAL A 224 5.13 1.18 1.08
CA VAL A 224 4.57 0.40 -0.02
C VAL A 224 5.66 -0.49 -0.61
N TYR A 225 5.34 -1.77 -0.79
CA TYR A 225 6.11 -2.77 -1.52
C TYR A 225 5.28 -3.17 -2.74
N LEU A 226 5.74 -2.81 -3.92
CA LEU A 226 5.09 -3.21 -5.17
C LEU A 226 5.37 -4.70 -5.42
N ASP A 227 4.32 -5.47 -5.75
CA ASP A 227 4.49 -6.89 -6.09
C ASP A 227 5.29 -7.06 -7.39
N PHE A 228 6.19 -8.04 -7.38
CA PHE A 228 7.05 -8.40 -8.52
C PHE A 228 6.96 -9.90 -8.86
N GLY A 229 5.86 -10.55 -8.47
CA GLY A 229 5.68 -11.99 -8.63
C GLY A 229 6.75 -12.80 -7.90
N HIS A 230 7.24 -13.84 -8.57
CA HIS A 230 8.21 -14.77 -8.00
C HIS A 230 9.23 -15.25 -9.04
N SER A 231 10.26 -15.99 -8.58
CA SER A 231 11.37 -16.46 -9.42
C SER A 231 10.94 -17.32 -10.61
N GLY A 232 9.85 -18.08 -10.48
CA GLY A 232 9.28 -18.88 -11.57
C GLY A 232 8.61 -18.06 -12.67
N TRP A 233 8.34 -16.77 -12.43
CA TRP A 233 7.66 -15.88 -13.35
C TRP A 233 8.62 -14.80 -13.90
N LEU A 234 9.15 -13.94 -13.03
CA LEU A 234 10.05 -12.85 -13.42
C LEU A 234 11.53 -13.14 -13.15
N GLY A 235 11.89 -14.37 -12.73
CA GLY A 235 13.29 -14.74 -12.49
C GLY A 235 14.08 -15.11 -13.75
N TRP A 236 13.43 -15.27 -14.90
CA TRP A 236 14.08 -15.54 -16.19
C TRP A 236 14.71 -14.26 -16.74
N SER A 237 15.94 -14.33 -17.25
CA SER A 237 16.72 -13.14 -17.67
C SER A 237 15.95 -12.21 -18.62
N GLY A 238 15.30 -12.76 -19.65
CA GLY A 238 14.50 -11.94 -20.59
C GLY A 238 13.29 -11.24 -19.95
N ASN A 239 12.70 -11.85 -18.90
CA ASN A 239 11.62 -11.23 -18.15
C ASN A 239 12.13 -10.17 -17.18
N GLN A 240 13.35 -10.33 -16.64
CA GLN A 240 14.00 -9.33 -15.78
C GLN A 240 14.23 -8.02 -16.54
N ASP A 241 14.78 -8.08 -17.77
CA ASP A 241 15.00 -6.90 -18.60
C ASP A 241 13.68 -6.17 -18.91
N SER A 242 12.64 -6.94 -19.25
CA SER A 242 11.31 -6.41 -19.52
C SER A 242 10.66 -5.79 -18.27
N ALA A 243 10.86 -6.38 -17.10
CA ALA A 243 10.39 -5.85 -15.83
C ALA A 243 11.11 -4.55 -15.45
N LEU A 244 12.42 -4.44 -15.72
CA LEU A 244 13.20 -3.21 -15.51
C LEU A 244 12.69 -2.07 -16.41
N ASN A 245 12.46 -2.33 -17.70
CA ASN A 245 11.89 -1.32 -18.61
C ASN A 245 10.50 -0.83 -18.16
N LEU A 246 9.68 -1.73 -17.63
CA LEU A 246 8.38 -1.36 -17.06
C LEU A 246 8.52 -0.52 -15.78
N LEU A 247 9.49 -0.85 -14.92
CA LEU A 247 9.81 -0.06 -13.73
C LEU A 247 10.31 1.34 -14.06
N GLU A 248 11.17 1.48 -15.07
CA GLU A 248 11.62 2.78 -15.56
C GLU A 248 10.43 3.61 -16.05
N SER A 249 9.52 2.98 -16.81
CA SER A 249 8.27 3.63 -17.25
C SER A 249 7.42 4.07 -16.05
N LEU A 250 7.23 3.19 -15.06
CA LEU A 250 6.50 3.53 -13.82
C LEU A 250 7.16 4.69 -13.08
N ALA A 251 8.49 4.70 -12.98
CA ALA A 251 9.24 5.76 -12.30
C ALA A 251 9.02 7.14 -12.94
N THR A 252 8.83 7.22 -14.26
CA THR A 252 8.49 8.49 -14.93
C THR A 252 7.11 9.03 -14.55
N LEU A 253 6.20 8.17 -14.08
CA LEU A 253 4.86 8.54 -13.62
C LEU A 253 4.84 8.97 -12.14
N LEU A 254 5.89 8.61 -11.39
CA LEU A 254 6.04 8.98 -9.99
C LEU A 254 6.62 10.40 -9.89
N PRO A 255 6.05 11.28 -9.04
CA PRO A 255 6.61 12.61 -8.84
C PRO A 255 7.96 12.51 -8.11
N THR A 256 8.80 13.52 -8.26
CA THR A 256 10.03 13.69 -7.45
C THR A 256 9.74 14.07 -6.00
N SER A 257 8.46 14.26 -5.62
CA SER A 257 8.01 14.60 -4.27
C SER A 257 6.61 14.02 -3.98
N PRO A 258 6.31 13.58 -2.73
CA PRO A 258 4.99 13.05 -2.37
C PRO A 258 3.87 14.04 -2.70
N ILE A 259 2.70 13.57 -3.16
CA ILE A 259 1.51 14.43 -3.15
C ILE A 259 0.98 14.45 -1.72
N PRO A 260 0.87 15.63 -1.09
CA PRO A 260 0.09 15.73 0.13
C PRO A 260 -1.36 15.37 -0.20
N PRO A 261 -2.01 14.42 0.51
CA PRO A 261 -3.45 14.24 0.47
C PRO A 261 -4.20 15.56 0.34
N ALA A 262 -5.12 15.65 -0.63
CA ALA A 262 -5.95 16.82 -0.85
C ALA A 262 -6.84 17.19 0.36
N PHE A 263 -6.85 16.33 1.38
CA PHE A 263 -7.68 16.38 2.57
C PHE A 263 -6.91 16.87 3.83
N TYR A 264 -5.75 17.50 3.68
CA TYR A 264 -5.00 18.09 4.81
C TYR A 264 -5.48 19.46 5.29
N ASN A 265 -6.71 19.86 4.95
CA ASN A 265 -7.36 21.05 5.51
C ASN A 265 -8.22 20.69 6.71
#